data_AF-A0A4Z0BUH8-F1
#
_entry.id   AF-A0A4Z0BUH8-F1
#
_cell.length_a   1.000
_cell.length_b   1.000
_cell.length_c   1.000
_cell.angle_alpha   90.00
_cell.angle_beta   90.00
_cell.angle_gamma   90.00
#
_symmetry.space_group_name_H-M   'P 1'
#
loop_
_entity.id
_entity.type
_entity.pdbx_description
1 polymer ?
#
loop_
_entity_poly.entity_id
_entity_poly.type
_entity_poly.pdbx_seq_one_letter_code
_entity_poly.pdbx_strand_id
1 'polypeptide(L)'
;MPNIASALKQEIARVARKVAKPDSDALKKQVAQQRSAVAALKRRIGALEKLVAKATRSGRGAARNVSDVSEEAQSERHRFSARGFAKLRQRFGISAAAMGQILGVSPLSVYKWESGKTRPRAQQVEKIAAVRGLGKREVAARLGQEGGSEEPSASGKQASPIAPAERRTRSKTARGGKSRSVRRTAAKNSARKGSAVAKRTPAKRAAKRAVA
;
A
#
# COMPACT_ATOMS: atom_id res chain seq x y z
N MET A 1 44.98 -66.34 -41.16
CA MET A 1 45.60 -65.04 -41.47
C MET A 1 44.73 -63.94 -40.86
N PRO A 2 45.25 -63.07 -39.98
CA PRO A 2 44.47 -61.97 -39.43
C PRO A 2 44.00 -61.00 -40.55
N ASN A 3 42.74 -60.59 -40.49
CA ASN A 3 42.13 -59.72 -41.49
C ASN A 3 42.62 -58.26 -41.30
N ILE A 4 43.41 -57.76 -42.25
CA ILE A 4 44.04 -56.43 -42.18
C ILE A 4 42.99 -55.31 -42.02
N ALA A 5 41.83 -55.45 -42.65
CA ALA A 5 40.76 -54.47 -42.54
C ALA A 5 40.17 -54.40 -41.12
N SER A 6 40.10 -55.53 -40.39
CA SER A 6 39.62 -55.52 -39.01
C SER A 6 40.68 -54.92 -38.06
N ALA A 7 41.96 -55.23 -38.27
CA ALA A 7 43.05 -54.63 -37.50
C ALA A 7 43.10 -53.10 -37.66
N LEU A 8 42.95 -52.60 -38.88
CA LEU A 8 42.96 -51.16 -39.17
C LEU A 8 41.74 -50.44 -38.57
N LYS A 9 40.55 -51.03 -38.65
CA LYS A 9 39.34 -50.50 -37.98
C LYS A 9 39.49 -50.46 -36.46
N GLN A 10 40.10 -51.48 -35.86
CA GLN A 10 40.37 -51.51 -34.42
C GLN A 10 41.34 -50.41 -34.01
N GLU A 11 42.38 -50.16 -34.81
CA GLU A 11 43.36 -49.12 -34.54
C GLU A 11 42.76 -47.71 -34.68
N ILE A 12 41.97 -47.45 -35.74
CA ILE A 12 41.22 -46.19 -35.88
C ILE A 12 40.31 -45.97 -34.67
N ALA A 13 39.55 -47.00 -34.26
CA ALA A 13 38.67 -46.90 -33.09
C ALA A 13 39.45 -46.65 -31.79
N ARG A 14 40.65 -47.25 -31.64
CA ARG A 14 41.53 -47.03 -30.49
C ARG A 14 42.03 -45.58 -30.45
N VAL A 15 42.52 -45.06 -31.58
CA VAL A 15 43.02 -43.67 -31.69
C VAL A 15 41.88 -42.67 -31.47
N ALA A 16 40.72 -42.87 -32.10
CA ALA A 16 39.55 -42.01 -31.93
C ALA A 16 39.11 -41.96 -30.46
N ARG A 17 39.05 -43.11 -29.77
CA ARG A 17 38.77 -43.16 -28.33
C ARG A 17 39.85 -42.47 -27.51
N LYS A 18 41.13 -42.63 -27.86
CA LYS A 18 42.24 -42.02 -27.13
C LYS A 18 42.22 -40.49 -27.20
N VAL A 19 41.81 -39.92 -28.33
CA VAL A 19 41.67 -38.47 -28.50
C VAL A 19 40.38 -37.96 -27.87
N ALA A 20 39.24 -38.63 -28.04
CA ALA A 20 37.95 -38.15 -27.54
C ALA A 20 37.76 -38.28 -26.02
N LYS A 21 38.46 -39.23 -25.38
CA LYS A 21 38.31 -39.51 -23.94
C LYS A 21 38.69 -38.34 -23.03
N PRO A 22 39.87 -37.71 -23.13
CA PRO A 22 40.24 -36.58 -22.27
C PRO A 22 39.27 -35.40 -22.39
N ASP A 23 38.81 -35.06 -23.59
CA ASP A 23 37.84 -33.99 -23.81
C ASP A 23 36.50 -34.33 -23.16
N SER A 24 36.03 -35.57 -23.32
CA SER A 24 34.80 -36.02 -22.68
C SER A 24 34.88 -36.00 -21.16
N ASP A 25 36.05 -36.31 -20.59
CA ASP A 25 36.27 -36.34 -19.14
C ASP A 25 36.40 -34.93 -18.57
N ALA A 26 37.04 -34.00 -19.30
CA ALA A 26 37.07 -32.58 -18.97
C ALA A 26 35.65 -31.98 -18.94
N LEU A 27 34.83 -32.28 -19.95
CA LEU A 27 33.44 -31.83 -20.02
C LEU A 27 32.60 -32.41 -18.86
N LYS A 28 32.73 -33.72 -18.57
CA LYS A 28 32.03 -34.33 -17.42
C LYS A 28 32.43 -33.67 -16.10
N LYS A 29 33.71 -33.34 -15.91
CA LYS A 29 34.21 -32.64 -14.73
C LYS A 29 33.61 -31.24 -14.61
N GLN A 30 33.56 -30.48 -15.71
CA GLN A 30 32.91 -29.17 -15.75
C GLN A 30 31.43 -29.26 -15.42
N VAL A 31 30.69 -30.23 -15.99
CA VAL A 31 29.27 -30.45 -15.70
C VAL A 31 29.07 -30.80 -14.22
N ALA A 32 29.91 -31.65 -13.63
CA ALA A 32 29.83 -31.98 -12.20
C ALA A 32 30.06 -30.74 -11.31
N GLN A 33 31.05 -29.91 -11.66
CA GLN A 33 31.36 -28.67 -10.95
C GLN A 33 30.25 -27.62 -11.11
N GLN A 34 29.64 -27.51 -12.28
CA GLN A 34 28.48 -26.64 -12.51
C GLN A 34 27.27 -27.12 -11.72
N ARG A 35 26.99 -28.42 -11.68
CA ARG A 35 25.87 -28.99 -10.89
C ARG A 35 26.04 -28.71 -9.41
N SER A 36 27.26 -28.82 -8.87
CA SER A 36 27.53 -28.49 -7.47
C SER A 36 27.39 -26.98 -7.19
N ALA A 37 27.86 -26.11 -8.10
CA ALA A 37 27.68 -24.67 -8.01
C ALA A 37 26.20 -24.27 -8.05
N VAL A 38 25.41 -24.84 -8.97
CA VAL A 38 23.96 -24.62 -9.05
C VAL A 38 23.26 -25.08 -7.77
N ALA A 39 23.64 -26.22 -7.21
CA ALA A 39 23.08 -26.67 -5.93
C ALA A 39 23.41 -25.72 -4.78
N ALA A 40 24.66 -25.23 -4.71
CA ALA A 40 25.08 -24.26 -3.70
C ALA A 40 24.31 -22.92 -3.83
N LEU A 41 24.14 -22.42 -5.05
CA LEU A 41 23.36 -21.21 -5.32
C LEU A 41 21.89 -21.38 -4.94
N LYS A 42 21.26 -22.49 -5.33
CA LYS A 42 19.87 -22.79 -4.95
C LYS A 42 19.69 -22.85 -3.43
N ARG A 43 20.65 -23.44 -2.70
CA ARG A 43 20.64 -23.43 -1.22
C ARG A 43 20.75 -22.01 -0.65
N ARG A 44 21.63 -21.18 -1.20
CA ARG A 44 21.81 -19.78 -0.77
C ARG A 44 20.56 -18.95 -1.04
N ILE A 45 19.95 -19.10 -2.21
CA ILE A 45 18.69 -18.45 -2.57
C ILE A 45 17.60 -18.85 -1.57
N GLY A 46 17.39 -20.15 -1.34
CA GLY A 46 16.38 -20.60 -0.37
C GLY A 46 16.65 -20.13 1.07
N ALA A 47 17.91 -19.97 1.48
CA ALA A 47 18.26 -19.38 2.77
C ALA A 47 17.91 -17.88 2.82
N LEU A 48 18.25 -17.12 1.78
CA LEU A 48 17.92 -15.69 1.67
C LEU A 48 16.41 -15.47 1.62
N GLU A 49 15.68 -16.25 0.84
CA GLU A 49 14.21 -16.21 0.78
C GLU A 49 13.59 -16.46 2.16
N LYS A 50 14.10 -17.43 2.93
CA LYS A 50 13.65 -17.66 4.32
C LYS A 50 13.94 -16.46 5.23
N LEU A 51 15.11 -15.83 5.08
CA LEU A 51 15.45 -14.63 5.84
C LEU A 51 14.55 -13.46 5.47
N VAL A 52 14.24 -13.26 4.19
CA VAL A 52 13.29 -12.25 3.72
C VAL A 52 11.88 -12.56 4.22
N ALA A 53 11.43 -13.81 4.17
CA ALA A 53 10.14 -14.23 4.71
C ALA A 53 10.05 -14.00 6.23
N LYS A 54 11.15 -14.24 6.97
CA LYS A 54 11.23 -13.95 8.40
C LYS A 54 11.25 -12.45 8.67
N ALA A 55 12.01 -11.68 7.91
CA ALA A 55 12.12 -10.24 8.04
C ALA A 55 10.80 -9.54 7.70
N THR A 56 10.10 -9.98 6.66
CA THR A 56 8.76 -9.46 6.30
C THR A 56 7.72 -9.85 7.34
N ARG A 57 7.76 -11.07 7.89
CA ARG A 57 6.86 -11.48 8.99
C ARG A 57 7.13 -10.72 10.29
N SER A 58 8.40 -10.55 10.65
CA SER A 58 8.82 -9.75 11.80
C SER A 58 8.50 -8.28 11.59
N GLY A 59 8.68 -7.77 10.37
CA GLY A 59 8.33 -6.42 9.96
C GLY A 59 6.82 -6.20 9.96
N ARG A 60 5.99 -7.21 9.66
CA ARG A 60 4.52 -7.17 9.79
C ARG A 60 4.08 -7.17 11.25
N GLY A 61 4.75 -7.93 12.12
CA GLY A 61 4.50 -7.94 13.57
C GLY A 61 4.94 -6.65 14.25
N ALA A 62 6.12 -6.15 13.92
CA ALA A 62 6.63 -4.86 14.37
C ALA A 62 5.82 -3.71 13.78
N ALA A 63 5.46 -3.75 12.50
CA ALA A 63 4.60 -2.73 11.88
C ALA A 63 3.16 -2.77 12.43
N ARG A 64 2.61 -3.91 12.86
CA ARG A 64 1.33 -3.96 13.57
C ARG A 64 1.39 -3.33 14.97
N ASN A 65 2.43 -3.63 15.74
CA ASN A 65 2.62 -3.02 17.07
C ASN A 65 2.98 -1.53 16.96
N VAL A 66 3.77 -1.15 15.96
CA VAL A 66 4.12 0.24 15.68
C VAL A 66 2.94 0.96 15.06
N SER A 67 2.07 0.32 14.26
CA SER A 67 0.86 0.97 13.72
C SER A 67 -0.19 1.22 14.80
N ASP A 68 -0.39 0.32 15.76
CA ASP A 68 -1.34 0.57 16.88
C ASP A 68 -0.88 1.81 17.70
N VAL A 69 0.41 1.84 18.08
CA VAL A 69 0.99 2.95 18.84
C VAL A 69 1.20 4.22 17.99
N SER A 70 1.46 4.08 16.68
CA SER A 70 1.64 5.21 15.77
C SER A 70 0.33 5.75 15.24
N GLU A 71 -0.75 4.99 15.10
CA GLU A 71 -2.03 5.53 14.61
C GLU A 71 -2.62 6.49 15.66
N GLU A 72 -2.49 6.19 16.94
CA GLU A 72 -2.87 7.10 18.03
C GLU A 72 -1.91 8.31 18.12
N ALA A 73 -0.59 8.12 17.99
CA ALA A 73 0.36 9.24 18.01
C ALA A 73 0.37 10.10 16.72
N GLN A 74 0.07 9.51 15.55
CA GLN A 74 0.03 10.18 14.24
C GLN A 74 -1.31 10.87 14.01
N SER A 75 -2.43 10.31 14.47
CA SER A 75 -3.73 11.00 14.46
C SER A 75 -3.71 12.26 15.36
N GLU A 76 -2.95 12.23 16.46
CA GLU A 76 -2.68 13.43 17.26
C GLU A 76 -1.69 14.41 16.60
N ARG A 77 -0.69 13.93 15.85
CA ARG A 77 0.29 14.78 15.12
C ARG A 77 -0.23 15.37 13.81
N HIS A 78 -1.20 14.75 13.15
CA HIS A 78 -1.74 15.20 11.86
C HIS A 78 -2.98 16.06 12.01
N ARG A 79 -3.10 16.83 13.09
CA ARG A 79 -4.17 17.83 13.24
C ARG A 79 -4.12 18.82 12.08
N PHE A 80 -5.17 18.83 11.26
CA PHE A 80 -5.33 19.80 10.18
C PHE A 80 -5.64 21.18 10.75
N SER A 81 -4.84 22.18 10.35
CA SER A 81 -5.07 23.60 10.64
C SER A 81 -5.16 24.37 9.32
N ALA A 82 -6.27 25.08 9.12
CA ALA A 82 -6.53 25.90 7.93
C ALA A 82 -5.42 26.96 7.72
N ARG A 83 -5.03 27.65 8.80
CA ARG A 83 -3.93 28.64 8.78
C ARG A 83 -2.59 28.01 8.41
N GLY A 84 -2.31 26.81 8.94
CA GLY A 84 -1.08 26.08 8.64
C GLY A 84 -1.03 25.60 7.18
N PHE A 85 -2.18 25.25 6.62
CA PHE A 85 -2.30 24.84 5.22
C PHE A 85 -2.12 26.01 4.24
N ALA A 86 -2.70 27.17 4.53
CA ALA A 86 -2.47 28.39 3.73
C ALA A 86 -0.98 28.81 3.73
N LYS A 87 -0.32 28.77 4.91
CA LYS A 87 1.13 29.02 5.01
C LYS A 87 1.97 28.00 4.24
N LEU A 88 1.56 26.73 4.22
CA LEU A 88 2.24 25.69 3.45
C LEU A 88 2.19 25.99 1.95
N ARG A 89 1.02 26.41 1.44
CA ARG A 89 0.89 26.81 0.04
C ARG A 89 1.76 28.03 -0.29
N GLN A 90 1.76 29.04 0.59
CA GLN A 90 2.63 30.20 0.45
C GLN A 90 4.12 29.82 0.44
N ARG A 91 4.54 28.87 1.29
CA ARG A 91 5.92 28.37 1.34
C ARG A 91 6.35 27.73 0.01
N PHE A 92 5.44 27.01 -0.64
CA PHE A 92 5.70 26.43 -1.95
C PHE A 92 5.55 27.43 -3.10
N GLY A 93 4.85 28.55 -2.89
CA GLY A 93 4.64 29.57 -3.91
C GLY A 93 3.71 29.13 -5.04
N ILE A 94 2.81 28.17 -4.77
CA ILE A 94 1.92 27.59 -5.78
C ILE A 94 0.48 28.12 -5.65
N SER A 95 -0.25 28.13 -6.76
CA SER A 95 -1.67 28.50 -6.78
C SER A 95 -2.53 27.43 -6.07
N ALA A 96 -3.75 27.78 -5.69
CA ALA A 96 -4.69 26.81 -5.11
C ALA A 96 -5.06 25.69 -6.12
N ALA A 97 -5.02 26.00 -7.42
CA ALA A 97 -5.24 25.00 -8.47
C ALA A 97 -4.10 23.98 -8.53
N ALA A 98 -2.85 24.44 -8.53
CA ALA A 98 -1.68 23.57 -8.48
C ALA A 98 -1.61 22.73 -7.19
N MET A 99 -1.99 23.32 -6.05
CA MET A 99 -2.12 22.56 -4.80
C MET A 99 -3.24 21.51 -4.89
N GLY A 100 -4.34 21.83 -5.59
CA GLY A 100 -5.43 20.91 -5.87
C GLY A 100 -4.97 19.71 -6.69
N GLN A 101 -4.18 19.94 -7.75
CA GLN A 101 -3.60 18.89 -8.60
C GLN A 101 -2.76 17.90 -7.78
N ILE A 102 -1.80 18.41 -6.98
CA ILE A 102 -0.94 17.57 -6.13
C ILE A 102 -1.72 16.73 -5.12
N LEU A 103 -2.85 17.26 -4.62
CA LEU A 103 -3.71 16.57 -3.67
C LEU A 103 -4.80 15.70 -4.33
N GLY A 104 -4.98 15.81 -5.65
CA GLY A 104 -6.04 15.17 -6.43
C GLY A 104 -7.44 15.67 -6.04
N VAL A 105 -7.60 16.97 -5.79
CA VAL A 105 -8.87 17.60 -5.38
C VAL A 105 -9.16 18.86 -6.20
N SER A 106 -10.46 19.20 -6.30
CA SER A 106 -10.89 20.43 -6.96
C SER A 106 -10.27 21.67 -6.29
N PRO A 107 -9.86 22.70 -7.06
CA PRO A 107 -9.33 23.96 -6.51
C PRO A 107 -10.30 24.63 -5.52
N LEU A 108 -11.61 24.48 -5.72
CA LEU A 108 -12.64 25.02 -4.83
C LEU A 108 -12.57 24.42 -3.42
N SER A 109 -12.24 23.13 -3.31
CA SER A 109 -12.09 22.46 -2.02
C SER A 109 -10.89 23.00 -1.24
N VAL A 110 -9.79 23.28 -1.94
CA VAL A 110 -8.59 23.91 -1.36
C VAL A 110 -8.94 25.26 -0.75
N TYR A 111 -9.67 26.12 -1.47
CA TYR A 111 -10.12 27.40 -0.95
C TYR A 111 -11.05 27.29 0.27
N LYS A 112 -11.97 26.30 0.27
CA LYS A 112 -12.87 26.06 1.41
C LYS A 112 -12.10 25.59 2.66
N TRP A 113 -11.03 24.83 2.47
CA TRP A 113 -10.15 24.39 3.56
C TRP A 113 -9.23 25.51 4.08
N GLU A 114 -8.69 26.34 3.18
CA GLU A 114 -7.89 27.52 3.56
C GLU A 114 -8.71 28.54 4.35
N SER A 115 -9.96 28.76 3.95
CA SER A 115 -10.90 29.62 4.68
C SER A 115 -11.48 28.98 5.95
N GLY A 116 -11.20 27.70 6.21
CA GLY A 116 -11.72 26.97 7.37
C GLY A 116 -13.23 26.70 7.34
N LYS A 117 -13.92 26.97 6.23
CA LYS A 117 -15.36 26.72 6.07
C LYS A 117 -15.70 25.24 6.11
N THR A 118 -14.79 24.39 5.64
CA THR A 118 -14.93 22.94 5.68
C THR A 118 -13.63 22.28 6.12
N ARG A 119 -13.73 21.11 6.75
CA ARG A 119 -12.57 20.30 7.16
C ARG A 119 -12.34 19.18 6.15
N PRO A 120 -11.08 18.90 5.76
CA PRO A 120 -10.76 17.76 4.92
C PRO A 120 -11.09 16.44 5.61
N ARG A 121 -11.47 15.42 4.83
CA ARG A 121 -11.69 14.04 5.32
C ARG A 121 -10.36 13.41 5.77
N ALA A 122 -10.40 12.36 6.58
CA ALA A 122 -9.21 11.69 7.12
C ALA A 122 -8.16 11.36 6.03
N GLN A 123 -8.58 10.74 4.93
CA GLN A 123 -7.72 10.45 3.77
C GLN A 123 -7.07 11.69 3.15
N GLN A 124 -7.76 12.83 3.17
CA GLN A 124 -7.23 14.09 2.64
C GLN A 124 -6.26 14.75 3.62
N VAL A 125 -6.49 14.60 4.94
CA VAL A 125 -5.56 15.05 5.98
C VAL A 125 -4.22 14.32 5.86
N GLU A 126 -4.24 13.01 5.61
CA GLU A 126 -3.04 12.20 5.35
C GLU A 126 -2.30 12.68 4.09
N LYS A 127 -3.01 12.93 2.99
CA LYS A 127 -2.42 13.51 1.76
C LYS A 127 -1.77 14.87 2.03
N ILE A 128 -2.43 15.73 2.80
CA ILE A 128 -1.88 17.04 3.18
C ILE A 128 -0.64 16.88 4.08
N ALA A 129 -0.63 15.88 4.97
CA ALA A 129 0.54 15.57 5.78
C ALA A 129 1.72 15.07 4.95
N ALA A 130 1.47 14.22 3.95
CA ALA A 130 2.49 13.78 3.00
C ALA A 130 3.08 14.97 2.24
N VAL A 131 2.23 15.88 1.73
CA VAL A 131 2.69 17.09 1.03
C VAL A 131 3.48 18.04 1.94
N ARG A 132 3.18 18.09 3.24
CA ARG A 132 3.96 18.91 4.19
C ARG A 132 5.41 18.43 4.33
N GLY A 133 5.66 17.13 4.13
CA GLY A 133 7.00 16.53 4.12
C GLY A 133 7.77 16.74 2.82
N LEU A 134 7.12 17.12 1.72
CA LEU A 134 7.77 17.31 0.42
C LEU A 134 8.51 18.64 0.34
N GLY A 135 9.64 18.63 -0.38
CA GLY A 135 10.42 19.82 -0.69
C GLY A 135 9.84 20.62 -1.86
N LYS A 136 10.15 21.93 -1.95
CA LYS A 136 9.70 22.80 -3.07
C LYS A 136 10.09 22.25 -4.46
N ARG A 137 11.23 21.55 -4.55
CA ARG A 137 11.71 20.89 -5.78
C ARG A 137 10.85 19.70 -6.19
N GLU A 138 10.41 18.89 -5.23
CA GLU A 138 9.57 17.71 -5.49
C GLU A 138 8.14 18.13 -5.87
N VAL A 139 7.65 19.21 -5.26
CA VAL A 139 6.37 19.84 -5.63
C VAL A 139 6.39 20.32 -7.08
N ALA A 140 7.47 20.97 -7.52
CA ALA A 140 7.63 21.39 -8.91
C ALA A 140 7.77 20.20 -9.87
N ALA A 141 8.49 19.14 -9.46
CA ALA A 141 8.62 17.92 -10.27
C ALA A 141 7.27 17.21 -10.49
N ARG A 142 6.40 17.17 -9.48
CA ARG A 142 5.06 16.58 -9.60
C ARG A 142 4.15 17.38 -10.53
N LEU A 143 4.20 18.71 -10.44
CA LEU A 143 3.48 19.59 -11.37
C LEU A 143 4.01 19.48 -12.81
N GLY A 144 5.32 19.24 -12.99
CA GLY A 144 5.93 19.03 -14.30
C GLY A 144 5.63 17.65 -14.90
N GLN A 145 5.47 16.60 -14.08
CA GLN A 145 5.11 15.26 -14.54
C GLN A 145 3.63 15.13 -14.94
N GLU A 146 2.73 15.86 -14.28
CA GLU A 146 1.30 15.87 -14.64
C GLU A 146 0.99 16.80 -15.84
N GLY A 147 1.89 17.72 -16.20
CA GLY A 147 1.77 18.58 -17.39
C GLY A 147 1.89 17.86 -18.74
N GLY A 148 2.07 16.53 -18.73
CA GLY A 148 2.13 15.69 -19.94
C GLY A 148 0.85 14.93 -20.25
N SER A 149 -0.22 15.10 -19.47
CA SER A 149 -1.46 14.33 -19.65
C SER A 149 -2.70 15.15 -19.37
N GLU A 150 -2.94 16.24 -20.11
CA GLU A 150 -4.29 16.80 -20.31
C GLU A 150 -4.27 17.95 -21.35
N GLU A 151 -4.80 17.67 -22.53
CA GLU A 151 -5.38 18.66 -23.46
C GLU A 151 -6.83 18.22 -23.76
N PRO A 152 -7.73 19.16 -24.09
CA PRO A 152 -9.06 19.24 -23.49
C PRO A 152 -10.18 18.70 -24.39
N SER A 153 -11.19 18.07 -23.78
CA SER A 153 -12.50 17.86 -24.40
C SER A 153 -13.51 18.82 -23.79
N ALA A 154 -13.81 19.89 -24.54
CA ALA A 154 -14.87 20.83 -24.27
C ALA A 154 -16.12 20.50 -25.10
N SER A 155 -17.29 20.73 -24.47
CA SER A 155 -18.68 20.66 -24.96
C SER A 155 -19.42 19.31 -24.76
N GLY A 156 -20.59 19.24 -24.12
CA GLY A 156 -21.39 20.27 -23.45
C GLY A 156 -22.86 19.85 -23.25
N LYS A 157 -23.53 20.57 -22.32
CA LYS A 157 -25.00 20.67 -22.03
C LYS A 157 -25.56 19.55 -21.13
N GLN A 158 -26.29 19.84 -20.05
CA GLN A 158 -27.38 20.82 -19.94
C GLN A 158 -27.35 21.66 -18.64
N ALA A 159 -27.51 22.97 -18.81
CA ALA A 159 -28.04 23.89 -17.82
C ALA A 159 -29.46 24.28 -18.27
N SER A 160 -30.44 24.17 -17.37
CA SER A 160 -31.77 24.80 -17.54
C SER A 160 -31.70 26.25 -17.03
N PRO A 161 -32.34 27.23 -17.70
CA PRO A 161 -32.18 28.64 -17.38
C PRO A 161 -33.14 29.06 -16.26
N ILE A 162 -32.64 29.82 -15.29
CA ILE A 162 -33.47 30.58 -14.34
C ILE A 162 -33.44 32.03 -14.81
N ALA A 163 -34.61 32.53 -15.22
CA ALA A 163 -34.86 33.92 -15.60
C ALA A 163 -34.76 34.88 -14.38
N PRO A 164 -34.57 36.20 -14.59
CA PRO A 164 -34.19 37.12 -13.54
C PRO A 164 -35.37 37.67 -12.74
N ALA A 165 -35.01 38.23 -11.58
CA ALA A 165 -35.85 38.72 -10.50
C ALA A 165 -36.94 39.74 -10.88
N GLU A 166 -38.11 39.60 -10.25
CA GLU A 166 -38.95 40.73 -9.86
C GLU A 166 -39.35 40.66 -8.39
N ARG A 167 -39.19 41.81 -7.74
CA ARG A 167 -39.42 42.10 -6.33
C ARG A 167 -40.83 42.68 -6.19
N ARG A 168 -41.78 42.00 -5.56
CA ARG A 168 -43.07 42.59 -5.13
C ARG A 168 -43.51 42.14 -3.73
N THR A 169 -43.25 43.03 -2.78
CA THR A 169 -44.09 43.49 -1.63
C THR A 169 -45.10 42.54 -0.94
N ARG A 170 -44.85 42.33 0.37
CA ARG A 170 -45.73 42.35 1.57
C ARG A 170 -47.22 41.95 1.42
N SER A 171 -47.71 41.02 2.26
CA SER A 171 -48.36 41.30 3.57
C SER A 171 -49.17 40.10 4.13
N LYS A 172 -49.25 40.01 5.49
CA LYS A 172 -50.35 39.56 6.40
C LYS A 172 -51.08 38.22 6.10
N THR A 173 -51.40 37.31 7.02
CA THR A 173 -52.00 37.33 8.38
C THR A 173 -51.90 35.90 8.98
N ALA A 174 -51.48 35.70 10.23
CA ALA A 174 -52.29 35.46 11.46
C ALA A 174 -52.71 34.01 11.76
N ARG A 175 -52.67 33.68 13.08
CA ARG A 175 -53.22 32.51 13.80
C ARG A 175 -52.54 31.16 13.52
N GLY A 176 -52.12 30.36 14.48
CA GLY A 176 -52.51 30.22 15.88
C GLY A 176 -52.76 28.73 16.13
N GLY A 177 -52.09 28.11 17.11
CA GLY A 177 -52.31 26.68 17.38
C GLY A 177 -51.30 26.05 18.33
N LYS A 178 -51.50 26.27 19.62
CA LYS A 178 -50.83 25.59 20.75
C LYS A 178 -51.50 24.23 20.96
N SER A 179 -50.74 23.15 21.17
CA SER A 179 -51.09 21.98 22.02
C SER A 179 -49.84 21.11 22.18
N ARG A 180 -49.15 21.12 23.34
CA ARG A 180 -49.35 20.20 24.50
C ARG A 180 -49.43 18.74 24.06
N SER A 181 -48.33 17.99 24.19
CA SER A 181 -48.01 17.10 25.32
C SER A 181 -48.95 15.90 25.43
N VAL A 182 -48.42 14.67 25.35
CA VAL A 182 -48.53 13.65 26.40
C VAL A 182 -47.40 12.62 26.25
N ARG A 183 -46.84 12.26 27.42
CA ARG A 183 -45.85 11.23 27.74
C ARG A 183 -46.27 9.82 27.31
N ARG A 184 -45.29 8.90 27.23
CA ARG A 184 -45.30 7.57 27.90
C ARG A 184 -43.95 6.88 27.65
N THR A 185 -43.05 6.87 28.65
CA THR A 185 -42.82 5.80 29.65
C THR A 185 -42.15 4.52 29.12
N ALA A 186 -40.93 4.32 29.64
CA ALA A 186 -40.33 3.06 30.12
C ALA A 186 -40.06 1.90 29.16
N ALA A 187 -38.79 1.49 29.08
CA ALA A 187 -38.38 0.13 29.45
C ALA A 187 -36.84 0.00 29.51
N LYS A 188 -36.35 -0.47 30.66
CA LYS A 188 -35.04 -1.13 30.85
C LYS A 188 -35.03 -2.46 30.08
N ASN A 189 -33.92 -2.80 29.41
CA ASN A 189 -33.16 -4.04 29.65
C ASN A 189 -31.95 -4.09 28.69
N SER A 190 -30.73 -4.23 29.23
CA SER A 190 -30.04 -5.52 29.44
C SER A 190 -29.55 -6.14 28.13
N ALA A 191 -28.23 -6.11 27.91
CA ALA A 191 -27.43 -7.32 27.77
C ALA A 191 -25.99 -6.95 27.37
N ARG A 192 -25.10 -7.01 28.35
CA ARG A 192 -23.70 -7.39 28.12
C ARG A 192 -23.69 -8.74 27.41
N LYS A 193 -22.97 -8.86 26.31
CA LYS A 193 -22.45 -10.16 25.86
C LYS A 193 -21.05 -10.00 25.31
N GLY A 194 -20.08 -10.02 26.24
CA GLY A 194 -18.71 -10.37 25.92
C GLY A 194 -18.67 -11.84 25.53
N SER A 195 -18.24 -12.10 24.29
CA SER A 195 -17.91 -13.43 23.79
C SER A 195 -16.39 -13.58 23.89
N ALA A 196 -15.92 -14.23 24.96
CA ALA A 196 -14.54 -14.70 25.08
C ALA A 196 -14.58 -16.23 25.09
N VAL A 197 -14.27 -16.81 23.94
CA VAL A 197 -14.17 -18.25 23.70
C VAL A 197 -12.78 -18.74 24.13
N ALA A 198 -12.80 -19.70 25.07
CA ALA A 198 -11.90 -20.84 25.25
C ALA A 198 -10.37 -20.65 25.18
N LYS A 199 -9.70 -20.76 26.33
CA LYS A 199 -8.37 -21.39 26.44
C LYS A 199 -8.51 -22.66 27.30
N ARG A 200 -8.57 -23.83 26.66
CA ARG A 200 -8.32 -25.13 27.28
C ARG A 200 -6.89 -25.54 26.92
N THR A 201 -5.98 -25.46 27.88
CA THR A 201 -4.68 -26.14 27.85
C THR A 201 -4.81 -27.47 28.58
N PRO A 202 -4.51 -28.62 27.96
CA PRO A 202 -4.20 -29.83 28.73
C PRO A 202 -2.69 -29.93 28.94
N ALA A 203 -2.26 -29.79 30.20
CA ALA A 203 -0.94 -30.17 30.65
C ALA A 203 -0.83 -31.71 30.62
N LYS A 204 0.03 -32.24 29.74
CA LYS A 204 0.30 -33.67 29.61
C LYS A 204 1.37 -34.06 30.62
N ARG A 205 0.95 -34.73 31.69
CA ARG A 205 1.76 -35.42 32.68
C ARG A 205 2.18 -36.77 32.11
N ALA A 206 3.49 -37.04 32.01
CA ALA A 206 4.02 -38.39 31.86
C ALA A 206 5.48 -38.42 32.35
N ALA A 207 5.64 -38.65 33.66
CA ALA A 207 6.86 -39.20 34.21
C ALA A 207 6.97 -40.67 33.75
N LYS A 208 8.08 -41.04 33.11
CA LYS A 208 8.45 -42.43 32.87
C LYS A 208 9.75 -42.69 33.62
N ARG A 209 9.65 -43.48 34.70
CA ARG A 209 10.77 -44.14 35.39
C ARG A 209 11.04 -45.49 34.70
N ALA A 210 12.32 -45.86 34.75
CA ALA A 210 12.91 -47.20 34.73
C ALA A 210 12.95 -47.98 33.40
N VAL A 211 14.18 -48.21 32.93
CA VAL A 211 14.70 -49.57 32.69
C VAL A 211 16.12 -49.61 33.26
N ALA A 212 16.32 -50.51 34.22
CA ALA A 212 17.56 -51.24 34.45
C ALA A 212 17.46 -52.55 33.67
#